data_AF-A0A2M8NHE3-F1
#
_entry.id   AF-A0A2M8NHE3-F1
#
_cell.length_a   1.000
_cell.length_b   1.000
_cell.length_c   1.000
_cell.angle_alpha   90.00
_cell.angle_beta   90.00
_cell.angle_gamma   90.00
#
_symmetry.space_group_name_H-M   'P 1'
#
loop_
_entity.id
_entity.type
_entity.pdbx_description
1 polymer ?
#
loop_
_entity_poly.entity_id
_entity_poly.type
_entity_poly.pdbx_seq_one_letter_code
_entity_poly.pdbx_strand_id
1 'polypeptide(L)' 'TITAAFCPEGVSSAAVRDYILRRCNILITSGFGAYKNQVIRVGHMGGALDDNDILRLLDGLTAFKIEAVARAG' A
#
# COMPACT_ATOMS: atom_id res chain seq x y z
N THR A 1 -2.78 -3.41 -15.66
CA THR A 1 -3.35 -2.12 -15.21
C THR A 1 -2.70 -1.67 -13.92
N ILE A 2 -2.76 -0.39 -13.55
CA ILE A 2 -2.22 0.12 -12.28
C ILE A 2 -3.22 1.05 -11.59
N THR A 3 -3.36 0.90 -10.27
CA THR A 3 -4.17 1.80 -9.44
C THR A 3 -3.23 2.65 -8.60
N ALA A 4 -3.47 3.96 -8.52
CA ALA A 4 -2.74 4.89 -7.68
C ALA A 4 -3.67 5.45 -6.59
N ALA A 5 -3.17 5.56 -5.36
CA ALA A 5 -3.92 6.11 -4.24
C ALA A 5 -3.03 7.01 -3.39
N PHE A 6 -3.58 8.13 -2.91
CA PHE A 6 -2.92 8.98 -1.94
C PHE A 6 -2.78 8.26 -0.60
N CYS A 7 -1.66 8.48 0.07
CA CYS A 7 -1.44 8.06 1.44
C CYS A 7 -2.27 8.97 2.36
N PRO A 8 -2.64 8.48 3.55
CA PRO A 8 -3.19 9.34 4.61
C PRO A 8 -2.23 10.48 4.95
N GLU A 9 -2.76 11.58 5.48
CA GLU A 9 -1.95 12.70 5.96
C GLU A 9 -0.90 12.24 6.98
N GLY A 10 0.32 12.78 6.89
CA GLY A 10 1.44 12.40 7.74
C GLY A 10 2.05 11.02 7.46
N VAL A 11 1.47 10.22 6.55
CA VAL A 11 1.98 8.90 6.20
C VAL A 11 2.78 8.96 4.89
N SER A 12 4.02 8.49 4.94
CA SER A 12 4.83 8.32 3.73
C SER A 12 4.44 7.05 2.95
N SER A 13 4.48 7.13 1.62
CA SER A 13 4.28 5.97 0.74
C SER A 13 5.24 4.80 1.04
N ALA A 14 6.46 5.10 1.50
CA ALA A 14 7.44 4.10 1.92
C ALA A 14 6.97 3.32 3.15
N ALA A 15 6.38 4.00 4.14
CA ALA A 15 5.86 3.34 5.34
C ALA A 15 4.75 2.33 5.00
N VAL A 16 3.82 2.72 4.11
CA VAL A 16 2.76 1.81 3.64
C VAL A 16 3.36 0.63 2.88
N ARG A 17 4.24 0.88 1.91
CA ARG A 17 4.91 -0.17 1.13
C ARG A 17 5.62 -1.18 2.03
N ASP A 18 6.43 -0.71 2.97
CA ASP A 18 7.26 -1.57 3.83
C ASP A 18 6.41 -2.35 4.84
N TYR A 19 5.26 -1.79 5.26
CA TYR A 19 4.29 -2.54 6.04
C TYR A 19 3.64 -3.66 5.22
N ILE A 20 3.13 -3.35 4.03
CA ILE A 20 2.45 -4.33 3.17
C ILE A 20 3.39 -5.46 2.76
N LEU A 21 4.63 -5.14 2.40
CA LEU A 21 5.63 -6.15 2.07
C LEU A 21 5.89 -7.09 3.25
N ARG A 22 6.11 -6.56 4.46
CA ARG A 22 6.37 -7.38 5.64
C ARG A 22 5.15 -8.19 6.09
N ARG A 23 3.95 -7.61 6.01
CA ARG A 23 2.72 -8.20 6.56
C ARG A 23 2.04 -9.19 5.62
N CYS A 24 2.09 -8.91 4.33
CA CYS A 24 1.33 -9.63 3.31
C CYS A 24 2.23 -10.35 2.31
N ASN A 25 3.56 -10.13 2.35
CA ASN A 25 4.50 -10.60 1.33
C ASN A 25 4.14 -10.11 -0.10
N ILE A 26 3.56 -8.92 -0.20
CA ILE A 26 3.14 -8.30 -1.45
C ILE A 26 3.95 -7.02 -1.65
N LEU A 27 4.57 -6.87 -2.82
CA LEU A 27 5.30 -5.66 -3.18
C LEU A 27 4.38 -4.69 -3.93
N ILE A 28 4.06 -3.57 -3.29
CA ILE A 28 3.51 -2.38 -3.96
C ILE A 28 4.63 -1.34 -4.20
N THR A 29 4.32 -0.26 -4.91
CA THR A 29 5.33 0.76 -5.24
C THR A 29 4.90 2.15 -4.81
N SER A 30 5.84 3.09 -4.75
CA SER A 30 5.54 4.51 -4.57
C SER A 30 5.17 5.18 -5.90
N GLY A 31 4.62 6.39 -5.83
CA GLY A 31 4.56 7.33 -6.95
C GLY A 31 5.96 7.77 -7.43
N PHE A 32 5.97 8.66 -8.41
CA PHE A 32 7.18 9.24 -8.99
C PHE A 32 7.19 10.77 -8.84
N GLY A 33 8.38 11.38 -8.93
CA GLY A 33 8.55 12.83 -8.89
C GLY A 33 7.88 13.46 -7.66
N ALA A 34 7.03 14.47 -7.88
CA ALA A 34 6.28 15.16 -6.83
C ALA A 34 5.41 14.22 -5.97
N TYR A 35 5.00 13.07 -6.52
CA TYR A 35 4.14 12.10 -5.84
C TYR A 35 4.90 11.00 -5.08
N LYS A 36 6.24 11.00 -5.14
CA LYS A 36 7.08 9.91 -4.60
C LYS A 36 6.74 9.57 -3.17
N ASN A 37 6.53 10.57 -2.31
CA ASN A 37 6.27 10.35 -0.89
C ASN A 37 4.78 10.29 -0.52
N GLN A 38 3.88 10.58 -1.46
CA GLN A 38 2.46 10.83 -1.19
C GLN A 38 1.53 9.78 -1.79
N VAL A 39 1.98 9.03 -2.79
CA VAL A 39 1.14 8.08 -3.53
C VAL A 39 1.73 6.69 -3.45
N ILE A 40 0.87 5.70 -3.22
CA ILE A 40 1.15 4.29 -3.49
C ILE A 40 0.58 3.90 -4.85
N ARG A 41 1.22 2.93 -5.50
CA ARG A 41 0.75 2.33 -6.75
C ARG A 41 0.71 0.81 -6.64
N VAL A 42 -0.45 0.25 -6.98
CA VAL A 42 -0.74 -1.17 -6.98
C VAL A 42 -0.79 -1.66 -8.43
N GLY A 43 0.20 -2.46 -8.81
CA GLY A 43 0.26 -3.07 -10.14
C GLY A 43 -0.61 -4.32 -10.20
N HIS A 44 -1.55 -4.34 -11.14
CA HIS A 44 -2.38 -5.50 -11.49
C HIS A 44 -1.83 -6.04 -12.81
N MET A 45 -0.73 -6.79 -12.76
CA MET A 45 0.05 -7.20 -13.93
C MET A 45 0.35 -8.70 -13.90
N GLY A 46 0.11 -9.38 -15.03
CA GLY A 46 0.47 -10.78 -15.25
C GLY A 46 -0.51 -11.79 -14.66
N GLY A 47 -0.17 -13.08 -14.78
CA GLY A 47 -0.95 -14.22 -14.24
C GLY A 47 -0.46 -14.72 -12.89
N ALA A 48 0.40 -13.96 -12.20
CA ALA A 48 0.97 -14.32 -10.90
C ALA A 48 0.16 -13.82 -9.71
N LEU A 49 -0.92 -13.09 -9.96
CA LEU A 49 -1.83 -12.53 -8.95
C LEU A 49 -3.19 -13.18 -9.11
N ASP A 50 -3.76 -13.61 -8.00
CA ASP A 50 -5.16 -14.04 -7.93
C ASP A 50 -6.01 -13.07 -7.08
N ASP A 51 -7.33 -13.33 -7.05
CA ASP A 51 -8.26 -12.50 -6.27
C ASP A 51 -7.93 -12.51 -4.77
N ASN A 52 -7.33 -13.58 -4.27
CA ASN A 52 -6.98 -13.72 -2.87
C ASN A 52 -5.73 -12.89 -2.51
N ASP A 53 -4.80 -12.67 -3.44
CA ASP A 53 -3.74 -11.68 -3.27
C ASP A 53 -4.29 -10.25 -3.18
N ILE A 54 -5.33 -9.93 -3.95
CA ILE A 54 -6.03 -8.63 -3.86
C ILE A 54 -6.71 -8.48 -2.50
N LEU A 55 -7.43 -9.49 -2.02
CA LEU A 55 -8.06 -9.47 -0.70
C LEU A 55 -7.03 -9.29 0.42
N ARG A 56 -5.91 -10.04 0.39
CA ARG A 56 -4.80 -9.89 1.35
C ARG A 56 -4.22 -8.49 1.35
N LEU A 57 -4.06 -7.88 0.17
CA LEU A 57 -3.59 -6.50 0.07
C LEU A 57 -4.56 -5.52 0.72
N LEU A 58 -5.87 -5.66 0.46
CA LEU A 58 -6.91 -4.80 1.04
C LEU A 58 -6.99 -4.93 2.57
N ASP A 59 -6.87 -6.16 3.09
CA ASP A 59 -6.81 -6.42 4.52
C ASP A 59 -5.57 -5.78 5.15
N GLY A 60 -4.41 -5.92 4.50
CA GLY A 60 -3.15 -5.29 4.93
C GLY A 60 -3.23 -3.77 4.98
N LEU A 61 -3.85 -3.14 3.97
CA LEU A 61 -4.06 -1.69 3.95
C LEU A 61 -5.01 -1.22 5.05
N THR A 62 -6.05 -2.02 5.34
CA THR A 62 -7.00 -1.75 6.43
C THR A 62 -6.32 -1.84 7.80
N ALA A 63 -5.52 -2.89 8.02
CA ALA A 63 -4.74 -3.06 9.24
C ALA A 63 -3.75 -1.91 9.45
N PHE A 64 -3.01 -1.54 8.39
CA PHE A 64 -2.11 -0.38 8.44
C PHE A 64 -2.84 0.88 8.86
N LYS A 65 -4.01 1.17 8.28
CA LYS A 65 -4.80 2.35 8.60
C LYS A 65 -5.22 2.37 10.09
N ILE A 66 -5.70 1.24 10.62
CA ILE A 66 -6.11 1.13 12.02
C ILE A 66 -4.90 1.35 12.96
N GLU A 67 -3.78 0.68 12.69
CA GLU A 67 -2.57 0.77 13.52
C GLU A 67 -1.88 2.14 13.41
N ALA A 68 -1.91 2.77 12.24
CA ALA A 68 -1.35 4.11 12.05
C ALA A 68 -2.19 5.17 12.78
N VAL A 69 -3.52 5.05 12.78
CA VAL A 69 -4.42 5.93 13.53
C VAL A 69 -4.26 5.74 15.04
N ALA A 70 -4.12 4.50 15.51
CA ALA A 70 -3.94 4.19 16.94
C ALA A 70 -2.63 4.74 17.54
N ARG A 71 -1.63 5.09 16.71
CA ARG A 71 -0.36 5.69 17.15
C ARG A 71 -0.34 7.21 17.11
N ALA A 72 -1.38 7.84 16.55
CA ALA A 72 -1.49 9.29 16.39
C ALA A 72 -2.43 9.94 17.42
N GLY A 73 -3.18 9.15 18.19
CA GLY A 73 -3.98 9.59 19.35
C GLY A 73 -3.30 9.23 20.67
#